data_AF-A0A0L6W6V9-F1
#
_entry.id   AF-A0A0L6W6V9-F1
#
_cell.length_a   1.000
_cell.length_b   1.000
_cell.length_c   1.000
_cell.angle_alpha   90.00
_cell.angle_beta   90.00
_cell.angle_gamma   90.00
#
_symmetry.space_group_name_H-M   'P 1'
#
loop_
_entity.id
_entity.type
_entity.pdbx_description
1 polymer ?
#
loop_
_entity_poly.entity_id
_entity_poly.type
_entity_poly.pdbx_seq_one_letter_code
_entity_poly.pdbx_strand_id
1 'polypeptide(L)'
;MDVVIQTVNLNKKFDREILKNINFTLKKGQTLGLIGKNGAGKTTLIKIILYKICSMHFFPVEYFVQPHNNEEKAENLAKMLGRYIVREI
;
A
#
# COMPACT_ATOMS: atom_id res chain seq x y z
N MET A 1 3.42 -20.21 -10.87
CA MET A 1 3.28 -18.75 -10.70
C MET A 1 3.64 -18.42 -9.26
N ASP A 2 4.70 -17.64 -9.05
CA ASP A 2 5.26 -17.39 -7.72
C ASP A 2 4.42 -16.39 -6.92
N VAL A 3 4.17 -16.72 -5.65
CA VAL A 3 3.55 -15.79 -4.69
C VAL A 3 4.61 -14.81 -4.20
N VAL A 4 4.32 -13.52 -4.28
CA VAL A 4 5.24 -12.45 -3.83
C VAL A 4 4.77 -11.85 -2.50
N ILE A 5 3.46 -11.77 -2.28
CA ILE A 5 2.89 -11.26 -1.02
C ILE A 5 1.73 -12.17 -0.62
N GLN A 6 1.68 -12.56 0.64
CA GLN A 6 0.51 -13.18 1.24
C GLN A 6 0.22 -12.51 2.58
N THR A 7 -1.04 -12.17 2.79
CA THR A 7 -1.54 -11.71 4.09
C THR A 7 -2.54 -12.72 4.61
N VAL A 8 -2.39 -13.06 5.90
CA VAL A 8 -3.33 -13.92 6.63
C VAL A 8 -3.70 -13.20 7.91
N ASN A 9 -4.98 -12.93 8.11
CA ASN A 9 -5.56 -12.22 9.25
C ASN A 9 -4.79 -10.94 9.60
N LEU A 10 -4.43 -10.13 8.59
CA LEU A 10 -3.72 -8.89 8.84
C LEU A 10 -4.66 -7.89 9.51
N ASN A 11 -4.34 -7.57 10.77
CA ASN A 11 -5.03 -6.59 11.59
C ASN A 11 -4.06 -5.45 11.94
N LYS A 12 -4.57 -4.22 11.98
CA LYS A 12 -3.81 -3.06 12.47
C LYS A 12 -4.72 -2.14 13.25
N LYS A 13 -4.31 -1.86 14.49
CA LYS A 13 -4.93 -0.89 15.38
C LYS A 13 -3.90 0.16 15.77
N PHE A 14 -4.35 1.42 15.86
CA PHE A 14 -3.67 2.47 16.62
C PHE A 14 -4.62 2.82 17.77
N ASP A 15 -5.21 4.02 17.77
CA ASP A 15 -6.29 4.38 18.70
C ASP A 15 -7.62 3.69 18.33
N ARG A 16 -7.82 3.47 17.02
CA ARG A 16 -8.94 2.69 16.47
C ARG A 16 -8.47 1.60 15.53
N GLU A 17 -9.35 0.65 15.23
CA GLU A 17 -9.11 -0.41 14.24
C GLU A 17 -9.04 0.23 12.84
N ILE A 18 -7.90 0.08 12.16
CA ILE A 18 -7.66 0.63 10.81
C ILE A 18 -7.74 -0.46 9.75
N LEU A 19 -7.17 -1.63 10.03
CA LEU A 19 -7.26 -2.81 9.18
C LEU A 19 -7.82 -3.94 10.03
N LYS A 20 -8.82 -4.63 9.47
CA LYS A 20 -9.44 -5.79 10.10
C LYS A 20 -9.46 -6.94 9.12
N ASN A 21 -8.89 -8.06 9.54
CA ASN A 21 -8.95 -9.33 8.84
C ASN A 21 -8.64 -9.25 7.33
N ILE A 22 -7.58 -8.53 6.97
CA ILE A 22 -7.17 -8.41 5.57
C ILE A 22 -6.45 -9.70 5.16
N ASN A 23 -7.02 -10.38 4.16
CA ASN A 23 -6.52 -11.63 3.60
C ASN A 23 -6.46 -11.51 2.08
N PHE A 24 -5.26 -11.60 1.50
CA PHE A 24 -5.07 -11.66 0.06
C PHE A 24 -3.72 -12.28 -0.29
N THR A 25 -3.60 -12.72 -1.54
CA THR A 25 -2.36 -13.22 -2.14
C THR A 25 -2.08 -12.43 -3.41
N LEU A 26 -0.88 -11.85 -3.52
CA LEU A 26 -0.39 -11.22 -4.74
C LEU A 26 0.67 -12.11 -5.38
N LYS A 27 0.47 -12.46 -6.64
CA LYS A 27 1.42 -13.24 -7.44
C LYS A 27 2.25 -12.35 -8.34
N LYS A 28 3.41 -12.86 -8.78
CA LYS A 28 4.31 -12.13 -9.68
C LYS A 28 3.57 -11.74 -10.97
N GLY A 29 3.66 -10.47 -11.35
CA GLY A 29 2.98 -9.91 -12.52
C GLY A 29 1.54 -9.45 -12.28
N GLN A 30 1.00 -9.56 -11.06
CA GLN A 30 -0.30 -9.01 -10.71
C GLN A 30 -0.19 -7.61 -10.09
N THR A 31 -1.17 -6.77 -10.37
CA THR A 31 -1.32 -5.43 -9.78
C THR A 31 -2.39 -5.45 -8.70
N LEU A 32 -2.09 -4.93 -7.51
CA LEU A 32 -3.06 -4.76 -6.42
C LEU A 32 -3.62 -3.34 -6.42
N GLY A 33 -4.88 -3.18 -6.82
CA GLY A 33 -5.60 -1.91 -6.66
C GLY A 33 -6.22 -1.79 -5.27
N LEU A 34 -5.98 -0.67 -4.58
CA LEU A 34 -6.61 -0.37 -3.29
C LEU A 34 -7.67 0.72 -3.44
N ILE A 35 -8.95 0.33 -3.31
CA ILE A 35 -10.09 1.24 -3.47
C ILE A 35 -10.82 1.41 -2.14
N GLY A 36 -11.27 2.63 -1.85
CA GLY A 36 -12.07 2.91 -0.65
C GLY A 36 -12.10 4.39 -0.31
N LYS A 37 -12.87 4.77 0.72
CA LYS A 37 -12.96 6.15 1.19
C LYS A 37 -11.66 6.62 1.86
N ASN A 38 -11.54 7.93 2.08
CA ASN A 38 -10.45 8.50 2.88
C ASN A 38 -10.49 7.94 4.31
N GLY A 39 -9.31 7.60 4.85
CA GLY A 39 -9.19 6.98 6.17
C GLY A 39 -9.50 5.49 6.23
N ALA A 40 -9.82 4.82 5.12
CA ALA A 40 -10.09 3.37 5.06
C ALA A 40 -8.86 2.47 5.27
N GLY A 41 -7.70 3.02 5.63
CA GLY A 41 -6.48 2.24 5.91
C GLY A 41 -5.62 1.88 4.69
N LYS A 42 -5.92 2.39 3.48
CA LYS A 42 -5.14 2.11 2.25
C LYS A 42 -3.65 2.40 2.41
N THR A 43 -3.30 3.62 2.82
CA THR A 43 -1.90 4.01 3.09
C THR A 43 -1.28 3.17 4.20
N THR A 44 -2.04 2.80 5.23
CA THR A 44 -1.57 1.93 6.31
C THR A 44 -1.22 0.53 5.78
N LEU A 45 -2.05 -0.03 4.91
CA LEU A 45 -1.81 -1.32 4.28
C LEU A 45 -0.57 -1.28 3.39
N ILE A 46 -0.45 -0.24 2.54
CA ILE A 46 0.75 -0.02 1.70
C ILE A 46 2.01 0.05 2.58
N LYS A 47 1.99 0.87 3.65
CA LYS A 47 3.14 0.99 4.56
C LYS A 47 3.51 -0.36 5.17
N ILE A 48 2.55 -1.15 5.64
CA ILE A 48 2.83 -2.48 6.23
C ILE A 48 3.48 -3.40 5.21
N ILE A 49 2.93 -3.45 4.00
CA ILE A 49 3.46 -4.26 2.90
C ILE A 49 4.90 -3.84 2.61
N LEU A 50 5.16 -2.55 2.47
CA LEU A 50 6.47 -2.03 2.09
C LEU A 50 7.51 -2.15 3.19
N TYR A 51 7.16 -1.86 4.45
CA TYR A 51 8.07 -2.10 5.57
C TYR A 51 8.46 -3.57 5.70
N LYS A 52 7.52 -4.51 5.48
CA LYS A 52 7.83 -5.95 5.54
C LYS A 52 8.65 -6.44 4.34
N ILE A 53 8.46 -5.85 3.15
CA ILE A 53 9.20 -6.22 1.93
C ILE A 53 10.60 -5.59 1.91
N CYS A 54 10.75 -4.35 2.39
CA CYS A 54 12.04 -3.62 2.38
C CYS A 54 13.09 -4.17 3.35
N SER A 55 12.77 -5.16 4.19
CA SER A 55 13.82 -5.93 4.88
C SER A 55 14.54 -6.93 3.96
N MET A 56 14.03 -7.22 2.76
CA MET A 56 14.66 -8.21 1.87
C MET A 56 14.83 -7.81 0.39
N HIS A 57 14.02 -6.98 -0.26
CA HIS A 57 14.29 -6.53 -1.65
C HIS A 57 13.57 -5.22 -2.02
N PHE A 58 14.24 -4.34 -2.77
CA PHE A 58 13.71 -3.04 -3.23
C PHE A 58 12.80 -3.24 -4.45
N PHE A 59 11.48 -3.06 -4.31
CA PHE A 59 10.52 -3.15 -5.42
C PHE A 59 9.99 -1.76 -5.81
N PRO A 60 9.81 -1.45 -7.10
CA PRO A 60 9.19 -0.20 -7.53
C PRO A 60 7.70 -0.18 -7.15
N VAL A 61 7.26 0.91 -6.53
CA VAL A 61 5.86 1.12 -6.12
C VAL A 61 5.29 2.25 -6.95
N GLU A 62 4.23 1.96 -7.72
CA GLU A 62 3.45 2.98 -8.42
C GLU A 62 2.28 3.41 -7.54
N TYR A 63 2.16 4.71 -7.29
CA TYR A 63 1.09 5.28 -6.46
C TYR A 63 0.22 6.19 -7.31
N PHE A 64 -1.05 5.81 -7.45
CA PHE A 64 -2.03 6.56 -8.24
C PHE A 64 -2.87 7.44 -7.32
N VAL A 65 -2.98 8.73 -7.65
CA VAL A 65 -3.71 9.73 -6.86
C VAL A 65 -4.88 10.26 -7.68
N GLN A 66 -6.05 10.34 -7.05
CA GLN A 66 -7.18 11.05 -7.64
C GLN A 66 -7.06 12.55 -7.32
N PRO A 67 -7.33 13.46 -8.27
CA PRO A 67 -7.06 14.90 -8.16
C PRO A 67 -7.78 15.60 -7.00
N HIS A 68 -8.86 15.03 -6.46
CA HIS A 68 -9.56 15.58 -5.30
C HIS A 68 -8.94 15.21 -3.93
N ASN A 69 -7.81 14.50 -3.91
CA ASN A 69 -7.21 13.97 -2.70
C ASN A 69 -5.76 14.42 -2.50
N ASN A 70 -5.60 15.55 -1.81
CA ASN A 70 -4.46 15.92 -0.96
C ASN A 70 -3.09 15.35 -1.41
N GLU A 71 -2.58 15.88 -2.51
CA GLU A 71 -1.31 15.52 -3.20
C GLU A 71 -0.11 15.45 -2.24
N GLU A 72 -0.08 16.29 -1.21
CA GLU A 72 0.96 16.33 -0.19
C GLU A 72 1.14 14.97 0.53
N LYS A 73 0.04 14.25 0.79
CA LYS A 73 0.10 12.92 1.44
C LYS A 73 0.66 11.86 0.52
N ALA A 74 0.36 11.96 -0.78
CA ALA A 74 0.90 11.08 -1.79
C ALA A 74 2.41 11.27 -1.87
N GLU A 75 2.87 12.52 -2.02
CA GLU A 75 4.29 12.82 -2.08
C GLU A 75 5.05 12.38 -0.83
N ASN A 76 4.53 12.65 0.37
CA ASN A 76 5.20 12.28 1.62
C ASN A 76 5.33 10.75 1.77
N LEU A 77 4.32 10.00 1.34
CA LEU A 77 4.41 8.54 1.28
C LEU A 77 5.47 8.13 0.26
N ALA A 78 5.46 8.74 -0.91
CA ALA A 78 6.29 8.34 -2.02
C ALA A 78 7.78 8.66 -1.77
N LYS A 79 8.08 9.81 -1.15
CA LYS A 79 9.41 10.19 -0.63
C LYS A 79 9.95 9.14 0.37
N MET A 80 9.09 8.58 1.22
CA MET A 80 9.46 7.51 2.17
C MET A 80 9.85 6.19 1.47
N LEU A 81 9.45 5.99 0.22
CA LEU A 81 9.61 4.74 -0.53
C LEU A 81 10.78 4.78 -1.55
N GLY A 82 11.46 5.92 -1.68
CA GLY A 82 12.67 6.08 -2.48
C GLY A 82 12.43 6.18 -4.00
N ARG A 83 11.70 5.25 -4.62
CA ARG A 83 11.33 5.31 -6.06
C ARG A 83 9.83 5.15 -6.25
N TYR A 84 9.21 6.19 -6.81
CA TYR A 84 7.78 6.23 -7.07
C TYR A 84 7.49 6.97 -8.37
N ILE A 85 6.35 6.64 -8.98
CA ILE A 85 5.75 7.43 -10.05
C ILE A 85 4.36 7.80 -9.54
N VAL A 86 4.11 9.11 -9.37
CA VAL A 86 2.75 9.61 -9.19
C VAL A 86 2.16 9.75 -10.58
N ARG A 87 1.04 9.07 -10.83
CA ARG A 87 0.23 9.30 -12.03
C ARG A 87 -1.16 9.76 -11.60
N GLU A 88 -1.60 10.85 -12.22
CA GLU A 88 -2.99 11.28 -12.19
C GLU A 88 -3.81 10.33 -13.08
N ILE A 89 -5.00 9.97 -12.60
CA ILE A 89 -6.03 9.22 -13.33
C ILE A 89 -7.34 9.96 -13.24
#